data_AF-A0A2V7HY63-F1
#
_entry.id   AF-A0A2V7HY63-F1
#
_cell.length_a   1.000
_cell.length_b   1.000
_cell.length_c   1.000
_cell.angle_alpha   90.00
_cell.angle_beta   90.00
_cell.angle_gamma   90.00
#
_symmetry.space_group_name_H-M   'P 1'
#
loop_
_entity.id
_entity.type
_entity.pdbx_description
1 polymer ?
#
loop_
_entity_poly.entity_id
_entity_poly.type
_entity_poly.pdbx_seq_one_letter_code
_entity_poly.pdbx_strand_id
1 'polypeptide(L)'
;MGRYLLRRLLHLGPVLLGVSLIVFVVLHLTPGDPAEVMLGSQATREDLSRLRAELGLDRPLHVQYLTWIGHVLRGDLGRSLWMKRPVLAEVMARFKATLLLTASALLLSTVGGIALGIASATRPNSLLDRLSAVASLFGASMPVFWLGI
;
A
#
# COMPACT_ATOMS: atom_id res chain seq x y z
N MET A 1 12.98 6.97 -24.58
CA MET A 1 11.97 6.71 -23.52
C MET A 1 11.64 5.22 -23.36
N GLY A 2 11.38 4.46 -24.43
CA GLY A 2 11.05 3.01 -24.33
C GLY A 2 12.09 2.15 -23.59
N ARG A 3 13.39 2.32 -23.88
CA ARG A 3 14.48 1.61 -23.17
C ARG A 3 14.52 1.92 -21.67
N TYR A 4 14.16 3.14 -21.28
CA TYR A 4 14.09 3.55 -19.88
C TYR A 4 12.88 2.93 -19.17
N LEU A 5 11.70 3.00 -19.80
CA LEU A 5 10.48 2.37 -19.28
C LEU A 5 10.66 0.86 -19.09
N LEU A 6 11.25 0.18 -20.09
CA LEU A 6 11.52 -1.25 -20.02
C LEU A 6 12.50 -1.59 -18.89
N ARG A 7 13.60 -0.84 -18.74
CA ARG A 7 14.52 -1.01 -17.60
C ARG A 7 13.79 -0.85 -16.28
N ARG A 8 12.92 0.13 -16.15
CA ARG A 8 12.16 0.38 -14.90
C ARG A 8 11.17 -0.74 -14.60
N LEU A 9 10.45 -1.23 -15.61
CA LEU A 9 9.57 -2.39 -15.51
C LEU A 9 10.33 -3.65 -15.08
N LEU A 10 11.53 -3.87 -15.64
CA LEU A 10 12.39 -4.99 -15.23
C LEU A 10 12.84 -4.87 -13.77
N HIS A 11 13.13 -3.66 -13.27
CA HIS A 11 13.49 -3.45 -11.86
C HIS A 11 12.31 -3.68 -10.91
N LEU A 12 11.06 -3.51 -11.37
CA LEU A 12 9.88 -3.78 -10.53
C LEU A 12 9.79 -5.26 -10.15
N GLY A 13 10.17 -6.19 -11.02
CA GLY A 13 10.10 -7.62 -10.74
C GLY A 13 10.87 -8.03 -9.47
N PRO A 14 12.19 -7.81 -9.41
CA PRO A 14 13.00 -8.11 -8.23
C PRO A 14 12.53 -7.38 -6.97
N VAL A 15 12.09 -6.12 -7.08
CA VAL A 15 11.58 -5.36 -5.94
C VAL A 15 10.30 -5.98 -5.40
N LEU A 16 9.33 -6.31 -6.27
CA LEU A 16 8.08 -6.94 -5.85
C LEU A 16 8.31 -8.32 -5.26
N LEU A 17 9.23 -9.11 -5.83
CA LEU A 17 9.62 -10.40 -5.28
C LEU A 17 10.28 -10.25 -3.90
N GLY A 18 11.20 -9.30 -3.74
CA GLY A 18 11.84 -9.03 -2.46
C GLY A 18 10.85 -8.61 -1.38
N VAL A 19 9.98 -7.63 -1.68
CA VAL A 19 8.97 -7.14 -0.74
C VAL A 19 7.96 -8.24 -0.39
N SER A 20 7.45 -8.97 -1.39
CA SER A 20 6.48 -10.05 -1.14
C SER A 20 7.08 -11.20 -0.34
N LEU A 21 8.34 -11.57 -0.56
CA LEU A 21 9.04 -12.57 0.24
C LEU A 21 9.21 -12.11 1.70
N ILE A 22 9.62 -10.85 1.91
CA ILE A 22 9.76 -10.29 3.26
C ILE A 22 8.41 -10.30 3.98
N VAL A 23 7.35 -9.82 3.33
CA VAL A 23 5.99 -9.81 3.91
C VAL A 23 5.53 -11.23 4.20
N PHE A 24 5.74 -12.18 3.28
CA PHE A 24 5.40 -13.58 3.47
C PHE A 24 6.09 -14.17 4.70
N VAL A 25 7.40 -13.95 4.86
CA VAL A 25 8.16 -14.42 6.02
C VAL A 25 7.67 -13.76 7.31
N VAL A 26 7.47 -12.43 7.31
CA VAL A 26 6.97 -11.70 8.48
C VAL A 26 5.61 -12.23 8.93
N LEU A 27 4.71 -12.52 7.99
CA LEU A 27 3.40 -13.10 8.31
C LEU A 27 3.52 -14.49 8.94
N HIS A 28 4.45 -15.33 8.48
CA HIS A 28 4.67 -16.67 9.05
C HIS A 28 5.42 -16.65 10.38
N LEU A 29 6.21 -15.61 10.65
CA LEU A 29 6.85 -15.39 11.96
C LEU A 29 5.88 -14.76 12.97
N THR A 30 4.80 -14.14 12.50
CA THR A 30 3.80 -13.54 13.37
C THR A 30 3.01 -14.66 14.06
N PRO A 31 2.86 -14.62 15.39
CA PRO A 31 2.08 -15.63 16.09
C PRO A 31 0.59 -15.53 15.71
N GLY A 32 0.00 -16.68 15.37
CA GLY A 32 -1.41 -16.81 15.00
C GLY A 32 -1.58 -17.66 13.74
N ASP A 33 -2.33 -18.75 13.83
CA ASP A 33 -2.64 -19.58 12.66
C ASP A 33 -3.78 -18.94 11.84
N PRO A 34 -3.59 -18.66 10.54
CA PRO A 34 -4.66 -18.17 9.68
C PRO A 34 -5.94 -19.02 9.74
N ALA A 35 -5.83 -20.35 9.86
CA ALA A 35 -7.01 -21.21 9.96
C ALA A 35 -7.77 -21.00 11.29
N GLU A 36 -7.05 -20.79 12.41
CA GLU A 36 -7.64 -20.43 13.71
C GLU A 36 -8.31 -19.05 13.66
N VAL A 37 -7.68 -18.08 13.00
CA VAL A 37 -8.26 -16.74 12.82
C VAL A 37 -9.53 -16.79 11.95
N MET A 38 -9.57 -17.64 10.93
CA MET A 38 -10.71 -17.78 10.03
C MET A 38 -11.91 -18.50 10.66
N LEU A 39 -11.66 -19.58 11.42
CA LEU A 39 -12.73 -20.38 12.06
C LEU A 39 -13.16 -19.80 13.41
N GLY A 40 -12.32 -18.98 14.04
CA GLY A 40 -12.58 -18.39 15.35
C GLY A 40 -12.38 -19.38 16.49
N SER A 41 -12.64 -18.91 17.72
CA SER A 41 -12.34 -19.64 18.96
C SER A 41 -13.19 -20.89 19.22
N GLN A 42 -14.22 -21.14 18.40
CA GLN A 42 -15.10 -22.32 18.52
C GLN A 42 -14.74 -23.46 17.55
N ALA A 43 -13.66 -23.31 16.77
CA ALA A 43 -13.25 -24.30 15.79
C ALA A 43 -12.88 -25.65 16.44
N THR A 44 -13.41 -26.75 15.90
CA THR A 44 -12.93 -28.07 16.31
C THR A 44 -11.54 -28.34 15.72
N ARG A 45 -10.76 -29.24 16.34
CA ARG A 45 -9.45 -29.64 15.81
C ARG A 45 -9.54 -30.25 14.41
N GLU A 46 -10.68 -30.88 14.11
CA GLU A 46 -10.93 -31.50 12.82
C GLU A 46 -11.24 -30.45 11.73
N ASP A 47 -12.01 -29.41 12.07
CA ASP A 47 -12.25 -28.29 11.14
C ASP A 47 -10.96 -27.52 10.84
N LEU A 48 -10.11 -27.35 11.85
CA LEU A 48 -8.80 -26.70 11.70
C LEU A 48 -7.86 -27.50 10.79
N SER A 49 -7.74 -28.81 10.97
CA SER A 49 -6.86 -29.63 10.14
C SER A 49 -7.36 -29.70 8.69
N ARG A 50 -8.68 -29.79 8.49
CA ARG A 50 -9.29 -29.73 7.15
C ARG A 50 -9.00 -28.39 6.47
N LEU A 51 -9.24 -27.28 7.16
CA LEU A 51 -9.00 -25.95 6.58
C LEU A 51 -7.52 -25.70 6.29
N ARG A 52 -6.60 -26.16 7.14
CA ARG A 52 -5.15 -26.08 6.87
C ARG A 52 -4.77 -26.83 5.60
N ALA A 53 -5.32 -28.02 5.39
CA ALA A 53 -5.08 -28.80 4.18
C ALA A 53 -5.68 -28.16 2.93
N GLU A 54 -6.90 -27.61 3.03
CA GLU A 54 -7.56 -26.88 1.93
C GLU A 54 -6.78 -25.63 1.50
N LEU A 55 -6.24 -24.89 2.47
CA LEU A 55 -5.43 -23.68 2.22
C LEU A 55 -3.96 -24.00 1.91
N GLY A 56 -3.54 -25.26 2.02
CA GLY A 56 -2.15 -25.68 1.83
C GLY A 56 -1.18 -25.19 2.90
N LEU A 57 -1.68 -24.80 4.08
CA LEU A 57 -0.89 -24.31 5.21
C LEU A 57 -0.04 -25.42 5.86
N ASP A 58 -0.36 -26.69 5.56
CA ASP A 58 0.36 -27.89 5.97
C ASP A 58 1.61 -28.16 5.10
N ARG A 59 1.77 -27.47 3.97
CA ARG A 59 2.87 -27.68 3.03
C ARG A 59 4.14 -26.93 3.44
N PRO A 60 5.33 -27.33 2.95
CA PRO A 60 6.56 -26.56 3.17
C PRO A 60 6.43 -25.10 2.67
N LEU A 61 7.04 -24.15 3.39
CA LEU A 61 6.91 -22.70 3.14
C LEU A 61 7.21 -22.29 1.70
N HIS A 62 8.24 -22.89 1.09
CA HIS A 62 8.60 -22.60 -0.30
C HIS A 62 7.51 -23.03 -1.28
N VAL A 63 6.81 -24.14 -1.03
CA VAL A 63 5.67 -24.59 -1.85
C VAL A 63 4.50 -23.64 -1.70
N GLN A 64 4.21 -23.19 -0.47
CA GLN A 64 3.16 -22.20 -0.21
C GLN A 64 3.41 -20.89 -0.96
N TYR A 65 4.63 -20.37 -0.88
CA TYR A 65 5.02 -19.12 -1.56
C TYR A 65 4.95 -19.24 -3.08
N LEU A 66 5.48 -20.33 -3.66
CA LEU A 66 5.44 -20.56 -5.11
C LEU A 66 4.01 -20.74 -5.62
N THR A 67 3.16 -21.45 -4.86
CA THR A 67 1.74 -21.62 -5.19
C THR A 67 1.01 -20.27 -5.16
N TRP A 68 1.26 -19.46 -4.13
CA TRP A 68 0.70 -18.11 -4.01
C TRP A 68 1.14 -17.20 -5.17
N ILE A 69 2.43 -17.17 -5.52
CA ILE A 69 2.91 -16.43 -6.70
C ILE A 69 2.20 -16.89 -7.97
N GLY A 70 2.04 -18.21 -8.15
CA GLY A 70 1.35 -18.79 -9.30
C GLY A 70 -0.08 -18.29 -9.46
N HIS A 71 -0.82 -18.16 -8.35
CA HIS A 71 -2.16 -17.55 -8.35
C HIS A 71 -2.11 -16.06 -8.68
N VAL A 72 -1.20 -15.31 -8.05
CA VAL A 72 -1.07 -13.85 -8.27
C VAL A 72 -0.73 -13.52 -9.72
N LEU A 73 0.17 -14.28 -10.35
CA LEU A 73 0.51 -14.09 -11.77
C LEU A 73 -0.65 -14.37 -12.72
N ARG A 74 -1.66 -15.15 -12.29
CA ARG A 74 -2.91 -15.38 -13.02
C ARG A 74 -4.00 -14.36 -12.68
N GLY A 75 -3.70 -13.38 -11.84
CA GLY A 75 -4.64 -12.36 -11.37
C GLY A 75 -5.47 -12.78 -10.17
N ASP A 76 -5.20 -13.94 -9.56
CA ASP A 76 -5.89 -14.39 -8.35
C ASP A 76 -5.07 -14.03 -7.10
N LEU A 77 -5.50 -12.98 -6.41
CA LEU A 77 -4.93 -12.52 -5.13
C LEU A 77 -5.58 -13.19 -3.92
N GLY A 78 -6.55 -14.10 -4.14
CA GLY A 78 -7.32 -14.76 -3.09
C GLY A 78 -8.39 -13.87 -2.46
N ARG A 79 -8.85 -14.29 -1.28
CA ARG A 79 -9.91 -13.62 -0.52
C ARG A 79 -9.35 -13.08 0.80
N SER A 80 -9.87 -11.93 1.22
CA SER A 80 -9.57 -11.36 2.53
C SER A 80 -10.07 -12.28 3.64
N LEU A 81 -9.20 -12.59 4.61
CA LEU A 81 -9.55 -13.36 5.81
C LEU A 81 -10.64 -12.65 6.65
N TRP A 82 -10.53 -11.33 6.78
CA TRP A 82 -11.44 -10.49 7.57
C TRP A 82 -12.76 -10.19 6.85
N MET A 83 -12.68 -9.59 5.66
CA MET A 83 -13.86 -9.10 4.92
C MET A 83 -14.52 -10.17 4.05
N LYS A 84 -13.93 -11.36 3.90
CA LYS A 84 -14.41 -12.48 3.07
C LYS A 84 -14.67 -12.14 1.58
N ARG A 85 -14.11 -11.02 1.10
CA ARG A 85 -14.21 -10.50 -0.27
C ARG A 85 -12.92 -10.72 -1.06
N PRO A 86 -12.97 -10.75 -2.41
CA PRO A 86 -11.76 -10.82 -3.24
C PRO A 86 -10.79 -9.68 -2.91
N VAL A 87 -9.51 -10.01 -2.70
CA VAL A 87 -8.48 -9.03 -2.34
C VAL A 87 -8.33 -7.96 -3.42
N LEU A 88 -8.40 -8.36 -4.70
CA LEU A 88 -8.30 -7.42 -5.82
C LEU A 88 -9.37 -6.32 -5.75
N ALA A 89 -10.60 -6.65 -5.36
CA ALA A 89 -11.68 -5.68 -5.25
C ALA A 89 -11.41 -4.65 -4.14
N GLU A 90 -10.91 -5.10 -2.99
CA GLU A 90 -10.51 -4.25 -1.87
C GLU A 90 -9.34 -3.33 -2.22
N VAL A 91 -8.34 -3.86 -2.93
CA VAL A 91 -7.19 -3.08 -3.42
C VAL A 91 -7.65 -2.03 -4.43
N MET A 92 -8.52 -2.39 -5.38
CA MET A 92 -9.03 -1.46 -6.37
C MET A 92 -9.90 -0.35 -5.76
N ALA A 93 -10.71 -0.68 -4.74
CA ALA A 93 -11.50 0.33 -4.03
C ALA A 93 -10.60 1.38 -3.36
N ARG A 94 -9.56 0.94 -2.64
CA ARG A 94 -8.59 1.84 -2.00
C ARG A 94 -7.76 2.61 -3.01
N PHE A 95 -7.30 1.95 -4.07
CA PHE A 95 -6.55 2.59 -5.14
C PHE A 95 -7.31 3.76 -5.77
N LYS A 96 -8.61 3.60 -6.07
CA LYS A 96 -9.46 4.68 -6.60
C LYS A 96 -9.55 5.86 -5.64
N ALA A 97 -9.75 5.59 -4.35
CA ALA A 97 -9.83 6.64 -3.34
C ALA A 97 -8.49 7.39 -3.21
N THR A 98 -7.36 6.67 -3.14
CA THR A 98 -6.02 7.28 -3.10
C THR A 98 -5.75 8.10 -4.36
N LEU A 99 -6.11 7.57 -5.54
CA LEU A 99 -5.92 8.28 -6.80
C LEU A 99 -6.70 9.60 -6.82
N LEU A 100 -7.96 9.60 -6.38
CA LEU A 100 -8.78 10.80 -6.30
C LEU A 100 -8.17 11.82 -5.34
N LEU A 101 -7.83 11.38 -4.11
CA LEU A 101 -7.23 12.25 -3.10
C LEU A 101 -5.89 12.84 -3.56
N THR A 102 -5.00 12.02 -4.10
CA THR A 102 -3.69 12.46 -4.59
C THR A 102 -3.83 13.41 -5.79
N ALA A 103 -4.71 13.10 -6.75
CA ALA A 103 -4.91 13.97 -7.91
C ALA A 103 -5.50 15.33 -7.52
N SER A 104 -6.51 15.34 -6.65
CA SER A 104 -7.09 16.57 -6.12
C SER A 104 -6.08 17.38 -5.32
N ALA A 105 -5.33 16.75 -4.42
CA ALA A 105 -4.31 17.41 -3.62
C ALA A 105 -3.20 17.99 -4.50
N LEU A 106 -2.73 17.24 -5.50
CA LEU A 106 -1.72 17.70 -6.45
C LEU A 106 -2.22 18.92 -7.24
N LEU A 107 -3.47 18.89 -7.70
CA LEU A 107 -4.04 20.00 -8.47
C LEU A 107 -4.13 21.26 -7.60
N LEU A 108 -4.69 21.15 -6.40
CA LEU A 108 -4.84 22.27 -5.48
C LEU A 108 -3.49 22.84 -5.04
N SER A 109 -2.54 21.97 -4.66
CA SER A 109 -1.22 22.40 -4.21
C SER A 109 -0.40 23.02 -5.34
N THR A 110 -0.50 22.48 -6.56
CA THR A 110 0.22 23.02 -7.72
C THR A 110 -0.35 24.38 -8.10
N VAL A 111 -1.67 24.51 -8.25
CA VAL A 111 -2.31 25.78 -8.63
C VAL A 111 -2.10 26.83 -7.54
N GLY A 112 -2.41 26.50 -6.29
CA GLY A 112 -2.27 27.42 -5.16
C GLY A 112 -0.83 27.78 -4.86
N GLY A 113 0.07 26.79 -4.87
CA GLY A 113 1.49 26.98 -4.62
C GLY A 113 2.17 27.82 -5.69
N ILE A 114 1.87 27.60 -6.98
CA ILE A 114 2.39 28.44 -8.06
C ILE A 114 1.84 29.86 -7.95
N ALA A 115 0.54 30.04 -7.72
CA ALA A 115 -0.06 31.37 -7.60
C ALA A 115 0.53 32.18 -6.43
N LEU A 116 0.64 31.57 -5.25
CA LEU A 116 1.28 32.18 -4.08
C LEU A 116 2.77 32.44 -4.31
N GLY A 117 3.47 31.52 -4.96
CA GLY A 117 4.89 31.68 -5.32
C GLY A 117 5.12 32.88 -6.24
N ILE A 118 4.31 33.04 -7.29
CA ILE A 118 4.39 34.18 -8.20
C ILE A 118 4.04 35.50 -7.47
N ALA A 119 2.97 35.49 -6.66
CA ALA A 119 2.53 36.68 -5.94
C ALA A 119 3.57 37.15 -4.90
N SER A 120 4.25 36.20 -4.25
CA SER A 120 5.38 36.49 -3.36
C SER A 120 6.58 37.06 -4.13
N ALA A 121 6.98 36.40 -5.23
CA ALA A 121 8.15 36.80 -6.02
C ALA A 121 8.03 38.20 -6.63
N THR A 122 6.81 38.63 -6.98
CA THR A 122 6.56 39.98 -7.53
C THR A 122 6.56 41.09 -6.48
N ARG A 123 6.48 40.77 -5.18
CA ARG A 123 6.47 41.76 -4.08
C ARG A 123 7.44 41.34 -2.97
N PRO A 124 8.75 41.39 -3.23
CA PRO A 124 9.76 40.93 -2.27
C PRO A 124 9.71 41.75 -0.98
N ASN A 125 9.98 41.09 0.16
CA ASN A 125 9.95 41.66 1.52
C ASN A 125 8.58 42.14 2.00
N SER A 126 7.51 41.90 1.25
CA SER A 126 6.15 42.23 1.67
C SER A 126 5.64 41.28 2.75
N LEU A 127 4.54 41.66 3.43
CA LEU A 127 3.87 40.77 4.38
C LEU A 127 3.41 39.46 3.71
N LEU A 128 2.98 39.53 2.46
CA LEU A 128 2.60 38.33 1.69
C LEU A 128 3.78 37.38 1.52
N ASP A 129 4.94 37.91 1.16
CA ASP A 129 6.17 37.14 0.98
C ASP A 129 6.60 36.45 2.28
N ARG A 130 6.68 37.22 3.37
CA ARG A 130 7.04 36.69 4.70
C ARG A 130 6.06 35.64 5.21
N LEU A 131 4.75 35.89 5.11
CA LEU A 131 3.73 34.93 5.53
C LEU A 131 3.75 33.65 4.69
N SER A 132 3.93 33.77 3.37
CA SER A 132 4.01 32.61 2.47
C SER A 132 5.26 31.77 2.76
N ALA A 133 6.39 32.40 3.04
CA ALA A 133 7.62 31.72 3.42
C ALA A 133 7.48 30.98 4.77
N VAL A 134 6.90 31.62 5.79
CA VAL A 134 6.65 30.99 7.09
C VAL A 134 5.68 29.82 6.96
N ALA A 135 4.58 29.98 6.22
CA ALA A 135 3.61 28.91 5.99
C ALA A 135 4.25 27.72 5.26
N SER A 136 5.07 27.99 4.23
CA SER A 136 5.79 26.95 3.49
C SER A 136 6.78 26.20 4.38
N LEU A 137 7.54 26.92 5.21
CA LEU A 137 8.49 26.32 6.15
C LEU A 137 7.78 25.44 7.18
N PHE A 138 6.65 25.92 7.71
CA PHE A 138 5.84 25.17 8.67
C PHE A 138 5.29 23.90 8.03
N GLY A 139 4.69 24.00 6.84
CA GLY A 139 4.17 22.83 6.11
C GLY A 139 5.25 21.82 5.73
N ALA A 140 6.44 22.27 5.34
CA ALA A 140 7.55 21.38 4.97
C ALA A 140 8.22 20.71 6.18
N SER A 141 8.20 21.36 7.34
CA SER A 141 8.86 20.87 8.55
C SER A 141 7.93 20.09 9.48
N MET A 142 6.60 20.25 9.34
CA MET A 142 5.64 19.51 10.13
C MET A 142 5.60 18.03 9.73
N PRO A 143 5.61 17.11 10.69
CA PRO A 143 5.36 15.71 10.37
C PRO A 143 3.93 15.54 9.85
N VAL A 144 3.78 14.74 8.79
CA VAL A 144 2.50 14.54 8.07
C VAL A 144 1.36 14.09 8.99
N PHE A 145 1.67 13.30 10.04
CA PHE A 145 0.65 12.83 10.97
C PHE A 145 0.08 13.93 11.88
N TRP A 146 0.86 14.98 12.20
CA TRP A 146 0.36 16.13 12.98
C TRP A 146 -0.57 17.01 12.14
N LEU A 147 -0.32 17.12 10.83
CA LEU A 147 -1.18 17.88 9.92
C LEU A 147 -2.54 17.22 9.70
N GLY A 148 -2.64 15.91 9.94
CA GLY A 148 -3.86 15.12 9.71
C GLY A 148 -4.73 14.90 10.95
N ILE A 149 -4.28 15.34 12.14
CA ILE A 149 -5.05 15.35 13.40
C ILE A 149 -5.67 16.73 13.59
#